data_AF-A0A0P0DU81-F1
#
_entry.id   AF-A0A0P0DU81-F1
#
_cell.length_a   1.000
_cell.length_b   1.000
_cell.length_c   1.000
_cell.angle_alpha   90.00
_cell.angle_beta   90.00
_cell.angle_gamma   90.00
#
_symmetry.space_group_name_H-M   'P 1'
#
loop_
_entity.id
_entity.type
_entity.pdbx_description
1 polymer ?
#
loop_
_entity_poly.entity_id
_entity_poly.type
_entity_poly.pdbx_seq_one_letter_code
_entity_poly.pdbx_strand_id
1 'polypeptide(L)' 'MTLRVDYSAETGAVVVCTECPEWFAFRFTRRDGWAAARDHEQRVHPGARQASNALAHHDGARRVSESVNPVAS' A
#
# COMPACT_ATOMS: atom_id res chain seq x y z
N MET A 1 -15.52 1.98 -3.47
CA MET A 1 -14.32 1.18 -3.18
C MET A 1 -13.82 1.46 -1.78
N THR A 2 -13.73 0.43 -0.93
CA THR A 2 -12.98 0.49 0.33
C THR A 2 -11.94 -0.64 0.36
N LEU A 3 -10.67 -0.24 0.48
CA LEU A 3 -9.55 -1.16 0.66
C LEU A 3 -9.08 -1.15 2.11
N ARG A 4 -8.74 -2.32 2.63
CA ARG A 4 -8.10 -2.46 3.95
C ARG A 4 -6.75 -3.14 3.78
N VAL A 5 -5.73 -2.54 4.38
CA VAL A 5 -4.38 -3.12 4.46
C VAL A 5 -4.04 -3.29 5.93
N ASP A 6 -4.15 -4.51 6.43
CA ASP A 6 -3.64 -4.88 7.75
C ASP A 6 -2.17 -5.23 7.62
N TYR A 7 -1.31 -4.60 8.40
CA TYR A 7 0.13 -4.83 8.34
C TYR A 7 0.71 -5.08 9.74
N SER A 8 1.56 -6.10 9.84
CA SER A 8 2.47 -6.28 10.96
C SER A 8 3.91 -6.46 10.44
N ALA A 9 4.89 -6.05 11.23
CA ALA A 9 6.30 -6.25 10.88
C ALA A 9 6.73 -7.73 10.93
N GLU A 10 6.04 -8.54 11.73
CA GLU A 10 6.36 -9.96 11.94
C GLU A 10 5.84 -10.85 10.80
N THR A 11 4.67 -10.51 10.24
CA THR A 11 3.96 -11.39 9.29
C THR A 11 3.77 -10.77 7.91
N GLY A 12 3.80 -9.44 7.75
CA GLY A 12 3.56 -8.75 6.49
C GLY A 12 2.19 -8.09 6.40
N ALA A 13 1.72 -7.86 5.18
CA ALA A 13 0.50 -7.13 4.83
C ALA A 13 -0.55 -8.02 4.18
N VAL A 14 -1.78 -7.99 4.69
CA VAL A 14 -2.97 -8.57 4.06
C VAL A 14 -3.85 -7.43 3.54
N VAL A 15 -4.20 -7.52 2.27
CA VAL A 15 -5.02 -6.55 1.55
C VAL A 15 -6.37 -7.19 1.23
N VAL A 16 -7.46 -6.49 1.56
CA VAL A 16 -8.83 -6.93 1.27
C VAL A 16 -9.61 -5.78 0.63
N CYS A 17 -10.41 -6.08 -0.39
CA CYS A 17 -11.39 -5.16 -0.95
C CYS A 17 -12.79 -5.55 -0.44
N THR A 18 -13.51 -4.62 0.20
CA THR A 18 -14.84 -4.94 0.75
C THR A 18 -15.93 -5.08 -0.31
N GLU A 19 -15.66 -4.62 -1.53
CA GLU A 19 -16.57 -4.70 -2.69
C GLU A 19 -16.26 -5.87 -3.62
N CYS A 20 -15.13 -6.55 -3.43
CA CYS A 20 -14.71 -7.72 -4.21
C CYS A 20 -14.34 -8.87 -3.25
N PRO A 21 -15.34 -9.64 -2.74
CA PRO A 21 -15.12 -10.65 -1.70
C PRO A 21 -14.13 -11.75 -2.09
N GLU A 22 -14.08 -12.06 -3.39
CA GLU A 22 -13.17 -13.06 -3.99
C GLU A 22 -11.72 -12.55 -4.10
N TRP A 23 -11.48 -11.26 -3.87
CA TRP A 23 -10.18 -10.64 -4.07
C TRP A 23 -9.50 -10.30 -2.74
N PHE A 24 -8.29 -10.82 -2.58
CA PHE A 24 -7.37 -10.50 -1.50
C PHE A 24 -5.92 -10.64 -1.99
N ALA A 25 -4.99 -10.00 -1.30
CA ALA A 25 -3.56 -10.14 -1.59
C ALA A 25 -2.73 -10.15 -0.31
N PHE A 26 -1.71 -11.01 -0.28
CA PHE A 26 -0.69 -11.00 0.76
C PHE A 26 0.64 -10.47 0.19
N ARG A 27 1.34 -9.61 0.94
CA ARG A 27 2.66 -9.05 0.60
C ARG A 27 3.53 -8.92 1.84
N PHE A 28 4.84 -8.99 1.69
CA PHE A 28 5.76 -8.93 2.84
C PHE A 28 5.92 -7.51 3.42
N THR A 29 5.76 -6.47 2.60
CA THR A 29 5.91 -5.09 3.07
C THR A 29 4.60 -4.32 3.00
N ARG A 30 4.44 -3.35 3.90
CA ARG A 30 3.28 -2.43 3.89
C ARG A 30 3.14 -1.70 2.56
N ARG A 31 4.28 -1.28 1.98
CA ARG A 31 4.33 -0.59 0.69
C ARG A 31 3.82 -1.49 -0.43
N ASP A 32 4.28 -2.73 -0.49
CA ASP A 32 3.85 -3.68 -1.51
C ASP A 32 2.37 -4.06 -1.36
N GLY A 33 1.87 -4.07 -0.12
CA GLY A 33 0.43 -4.17 0.16
C GLY A 33 -0.35 -3.05 -0.52
N TRP A 34 0.04 -1.78 -0.31
CA TRP A 34 -0.60 -0.65 -0.99
C TRP A 34 -0.40 -0.66 -2.51
N ALA A 35 0.73 -1.16 -3.01
CA ALA A 35 0.95 -1.32 -4.45
C ALA A 35 0.01 -2.35 -5.07
N ALA A 36 -0.22 -3.49 -4.41
CA ALA A 36 -1.20 -4.49 -4.83
C ALA A 36 -2.63 -3.94 -4.76
N ALA A 37 -2.94 -3.18 -3.71
CA ALA A 37 -4.22 -2.50 -3.57
C ALA A 37 -4.48 -1.51 -4.72
N ARG A 38 -3.45 -0.74 -5.13
CA ARG A 38 -3.51 0.20 -6.26
C ARG A 38 -3.77 -0.51 -7.58
N ASP A 39 -3.10 -1.63 -7.83
CA ASP A 39 -3.30 -2.40 -9.07
C ASP A 39 -4.75 -2.87 -9.19
N HIS A 40 -5.34 -3.38 -8.10
CA HIS A 40 -6.75 -3.76 -8.07
C HIS A 40 -7.68 -2.53 -8.22
N GLU A 41 -7.41 -1.44 -7.49
CA GLU A 41 -8.14 -0.16 -7.60
C GLU A 41 -8.22 0.31 -9.06
N GLN A 42 -7.09 0.35 -9.77
CA GLN A 42 -7.04 0.85 -11.15
C GLN A 42 -7.76 -0.04 -12.16
N ARG A 43 -7.79 -1.35 -11.94
CA ARG A 43 -8.41 -2.31 -12.87
C ARG A 43 -9.90 -2.49 -12.64
N VAL A 44 -10.34 -2.46 -11.38
CA VAL A 44 -11.69 -2.90 -10.99
C VAL A 44 -12.55 -1.72 -10.50
N HIS A 45 -11.94 -0.65 -10.00
CA HIS A 45 -12.66 0.50 -9.46
C HIS A 45 -12.18 1.82 -10.09
N PRO A 46 -12.43 2.04 -11.39
CA PRO A 46 -11.98 3.25 -12.07
C PRO A 46 -12.50 4.51 -11.38
N GLY A 47 -11.59 5.44 -11.09
CA GLY A 47 -11.88 6.70 -10.39
C GLY A 47 -11.68 6.66 -8.87
N ALA A 48 -11.56 5.48 -8.25
CA ALA A 48 -11.13 5.38 -6.86
C ALA A 48 -9.65 5.74 -6.72
N ARG A 49 -9.27 6.34 -5.57
CA ARG A 49 -7.92 6.88 -5.34
C ARG A 49 -7.35 6.56 -3.96
N GLN A 50 -8.01 5.71 -3.18
CA GLN A 50 -7.60 5.42 -1.81
C GLN A 50 -6.20 4.81 -1.76
N ALA A 51 -5.96 3.73 -2.52
CA ALA A 51 -4.66 3.08 -2.55
C ALA A 51 -3.60 3.93 -3.24
N SER A 52 -3.98 4.62 -4.31
CA SER A 52 -3.10 5.55 -5.01
C SER A 52 -2.56 6.64 -4.07
N ASN A 53 -3.44 7.24 -3.25
CA ASN A 53 -3.05 8.27 -2.28
C ASN A 53 -2.22 7.68 -1.13
N ALA A 54 -2.62 6.53 -0.59
CA ALA A 54 -1.88 5.86 0.49
C ALA A 54 -0.45 5.48 0.07
N LEU A 55 -0.26 4.98 -1.16
CA LEU A 55 1.05 4.63 -1.68
C LEU A 55 1.94 5.88 -1.88
N ALA A 56 1.36 6.97 -2.37
CA ALA A 56 2.09 8.25 -2.51
C ALA A 56 2.59 8.77 -1.16
N HIS A 57 1.81 8.65 -0.09
CA HIS A 57 2.25 8.99 1.27
C HIS A 57 3.39 8.10 1.76
N HIS A 58 3.35 6.79 1.49
CA HIS A 58 4.45 5.87 1.83
C HIS A 58 5.74 6.22 1.10
N ASP A 59 5.66 6.45 -0.20
CA ASP A 59 6.84 6.79 -1.02
C ASP A 59 7.41 8.17 -0.65
N GLY A 60 6.55 9.13 -0.31
CA GLY A 60 6.96 10.45 0.18
C GLY A 60 7.64 10.39 1.54
N ALA A 61 7.08 9.64 2.49
CA ALA A 61 7.66 9.46 3.82
C ALA A 61 9.05 8.83 3.76
N ARG A 62 9.26 7.84 2.87
CA ARG A 62 10.58 7.19 2.67
C ARG A 62 11.64 8.19 2.20
N ARG A 63 11.29 9.04 1.24
CA ARG A 63 12.21 10.09 0.73
C ARG A 63 12.59 11.09 1.82
N VAL A 64 11.63 11.51 2.65
CA VAL A 64 11.89 12.41 3.77
C VAL A 64 12.88 11.75 4.76
N SER A 65 12.66 10.49 5.13
CA SER A 65 13.58 9.78 6.03
C SER A 65 14.98 9.58 5.45
N GLU A 66 15.11 9.35 4.13
CA GLU A 66 16.43 9.26 3.45
C GLU A 66 17.13 10.62 3.38
N SER A 67 16.38 11.71 3.18
CA SER A 67 16.94 13.07 3.14
C SER A 67 17.38 13.61 4.51
N VAL A 68 16.81 13.10 5.61
CA VAL A 68 17.13 13.50 6.98
C VAL A 68 18.33 12.71 7.54
N ASN A 69 18.76 11.63 6.88
CA ASN A 69 19.94 10.84 7.24
C ASN A 69 21.02 10.88 6.14
N PRO A 70 21.67 12.03 5.88
CA PRO A 70 22.94 12.02 5.18
C PRO A 70 24.03 11.64 6.19
N VAL A 71 24.79 10.59 5.86
CA VAL A 71 26.11 10.21 6.43
C VAL A 71 26.12 9.19 7.59
N ALA A 72 26.57 7.98 7.24
CA ALA A 72 27.77 7.41 7.86
C ALA A 72 28.69 6.93 6.73
N SER A 73 29.70 7.75 6.41
CA SER A 73 30.88 7.39 5.61
C SER A 73 32.04 7.12 6.56
#